data_AF-A0A963WTP5-F1
#
_entry.id   AF-A0A963WTP5-F1
#
_cell.length_a   1.000
_cell.length_b   1.000
_cell.length_c   1.000
_cell.angle_alpha   90.00
_cell.angle_beta   90.00
_cell.angle_gamma   90.00
#
_symmetry.space_group_name_H-M   'P 1'
#
loop_
_entity.id
_entity.type
_entity.pdbx_description
1 polymer ?
#
loop_
_entity_poly.entity_id
_entity_poly.type
_entity_poly.pdbx_seq_one_letter_code
_entity_poly.pdbx_strand_id
1 'polypeptide(L)'
;MPETSVPITASNAAAAASPRGQVRSAIARAAETTGVDFDYLLAQARLESGLDPNARARTSSASGLYQFIGSTWLETLDRHGEKHGLGWAGEAIDMVRGRAVVGDASTRSSLMQLRFDPTVSALMAAELASDNAAELQPLLGRAPDASELYLAHFLGARGAKRFLAGLQDDAGQSAAALFPKPAAANRAIF
;
A
#
# COMPACT_ATOMS: atom_id res chain seq x y z
N MET A 1 -57.92 -2.96 12.16
CA MET A 1 -56.69 -3.38 11.47
C MET A 1 -55.52 -2.75 12.22
N PRO A 2 -54.57 -3.51 12.80
CA PRO A 2 -53.35 -2.90 13.32
C PRO A 2 -52.27 -2.91 12.24
N GLU A 3 -51.67 -1.75 11.99
CA GLU A 3 -50.49 -1.60 11.14
C GLU A 3 -49.26 -2.22 11.81
N THR A 4 -48.55 -3.04 11.06
CA THR A 4 -47.24 -3.59 11.44
C THR A 4 -46.13 -2.56 11.17
N SER A 5 -45.60 -1.93 12.22
CA SER A 5 -44.34 -1.19 12.14
C SER A 5 -43.16 -2.17 12.21
N VAL A 6 -42.37 -2.26 11.14
CA VAL A 6 -41.08 -2.96 11.12
C VAL A 6 -39.96 -1.94 11.40
N PRO A 7 -39.09 -2.14 12.41
CA PRO A 7 -37.93 -1.29 12.60
C PRO A 7 -36.79 -1.74 11.68
N ILE A 8 -36.44 -0.93 10.67
CA ILE A 8 -35.24 -1.10 9.84
C ILE A 8 -34.22 -0.03 10.23
N THR A 9 -33.48 -0.21 11.33
CA THR A 9 -32.32 0.67 11.63
C THR A 9 -31.16 0.02 12.38
N ALA A 10 -31.31 -1.17 12.97
CA ALA A 10 -30.24 -1.77 13.78
C ALA A 10 -29.12 -2.48 12.99
N SER A 11 -29.40 -2.93 11.75
CA SER A 11 -28.47 -3.79 11.00
C SER A 11 -27.26 -3.05 10.41
N ASN A 12 -27.41 -1.76 10.08
CA ASN A 12 -26.36 -1.00 9.38
C ASN A 12 -25.24 -0.50 10.32
N ALA A 13 -25.56 -0.20 11.58
CA ALA A 13 -24.58 0.22 12.59
C ALA A 13 -23.65 -0.92 13.04
N ALA A 14 -24.16 -2.15 13.14
CA ALA A 14 -23.36 -3.32 13.53
C ALA A 14 -22.36 -3.75 12.43
N ALA A 15 -22.71 -3.56 11.16
CA ALA A 15 -21.81 -3.80 10.02
C ALA A 15 -20.63 -2.82 9.99
N ALA A 16 -20.85 -1.54 10.34
CA ALA A 16 -19.80 -0.54 10.48
C ALA A 16 -18.84 -0.81 11.65
N ALA A 17 -19.34 -1.43 12.73
CA ALA A 17 -18.53 -1.78 13.91
C ALA A 17 -17.68 -3.06 13.74
N SER A 18 -17.94 -3.89 12.73
CA SER A 18 -17.19 -5.13 12.48
C SER A 18 -15.77 -4.85 11.99
N PRO A 19 -14.75 -5.71 12.28
CA PRO A 19 -13.37 -5.51 11.81
C PRO A 19 -13.27 -5.31 10.29
N ARG A 20 -14.06 -6.05 9.51
CA ARG A 20 -14.15 -5.87 8.05
C ARG A 20 -14.77 -4.53 7.63
N GLY A 21 -15.75 -4.03 8.41
CA GLY A 21 -16.34 -2.72 8.21
C GLY A 21 -15.34 -1.60 8.48
N GLN A 22 -14.57 -1.71 9.56
CA GLN A 22 -13.49 -0.78 9.90
C GLN A 22 -12.41 -0.71 8.81
N VAL A 23 -11.97 -1.87 8.30
CA VAL A 23 -11.01 -1.93 7.18
C VAL A 23 -11.56 -1.23 5.93
N ARG A 24 -12.80 -1.52 5.52
CA ARG A 24 -13.40 -0.86 4.34
C ARG A 24 -13.52 0.65 4.52
N SER A 25 -13.92 1.11 5.69
CA SER A 25 -14.01 2.55 6.00
C SER A 25 -12.64 3.23 6.00
N ALA A 26 -11.59 2.55 6.49
CA ALA A 26 -10.22 3.04 6.42
C ALA A 26 -9.74 3.19 4.97
N ILE A 27 -10.02 2.21 4.11
CA ILE A 27 -9.71 2.25 2.68
C ILE A 27 -10.47 3.40 1.99
N ALA A 28 -11.77 3.56 2.28
CA ALA A 28 -12.59 4.63 1.73
C ALA A 28 -12.05 6.01 2.11
N ARG A 29 -11.70 6.21 3.39
CA ARG A 29 -11.08 7.47 3.85
C ARG A 29 -9.75 7.74 3.16
N ALA A 30 -8.90 6.71 3.01
CA ALA A 30 -7.62 6.89 2.34
C ALA A 30 -7.80 7.30 0.88
N ALA A 31 -8.72 6.64 0.15
CA ALA A 31 -9.07 7.00 -1.22
C ALA A 31 -9.54 8.46 -1.33
N GLU A 32 -10.47 8.87 -0.47
CA GLU A 32 -10.98 10.25 -0.43
C GLU A 32 -9.88 11.27 -0.11
N THR A 33 -8.99 10.95 0.83
CA THR A 33 -7.96 11.89 1.31
C THR A 33 -6.85 12.12 0.29
N THR A 34 -6.46 11.08 -0.46
CA THR A 34 -5.32 11.15 -1.38
C THR A 34 -5.73 11.29 -2.85
N GLY A 35 -7.00 11.02 -3.17
CA GLY A 35 -7.50 10.98 -4.55
C GLY A 35 -7.18 9.68 -5.30
N VAL A 36 -6.57 8.69 -4.64
CA VAL A 36 -6.36 7.36 -5.22
C VAL A 36 -7.68 6.59 -5.27
N ASP A 37 -7.90 5.84 -6.34
CA ASP A 37 -9.14 5.09 -6.54
C ASP A 37 -9.40 4.06 -5.42
N PHE A 38 -10.65 4.03 -4.93
CA PHE A 38 -11.07 3.12 -3.86
C PHE A 38 -10.99 1.66 -4.27
N ASP A 39 -11.42 1.33 -5.49
CA ASP A 39 -11.46 -0.05 -5.96
C ASP A 39 -10.05 -0.59 -6.17
N TYR A 40 -9.11 0.25 -6.63
CA TYR A 40 -7.68 -0.06 -6.66
C TYR A 40 -7.15 -0.41 -5.25
N LEU A 41 -7.36 0.45 -4.26
CA LEU A 41 -6.88 0.22 -2.89
C LEU A 41 -7.52 -1.03 -2.27
N LEU A 42 -8.83 -1.23 -2.48
CA LEU A 42 -9.54 -2.40 -2.01
C LEU A 42 -9.02 -3.69 -2.67
N ALA A 43 -8.77 -3.67 -3.97
CA ALA A 43 -8.22 -4.81 -4.71
C ALA A 43 -6.81 -5.16 -4.21
N GLN A 44 -5.95 -4.15 -4.01
CA GLN A 44 -4.61 -4.34 -3.47
C GLN A 44 -4.66 -4.94 -2.05
N ALA A 45 -5.48 -4.40 -1.14
CA ALA A 45 -5.62 -4.95 0.20
C ALA A 45 -6.14 -6.41 0.23
N ARG A 46 -7.04 -6.77 -0.71
CA ARG A 46 -7.50 -8.16 -0.87
C ARG A 46 -6.37 -9.08 -1.34
N LEU A 47 -5.59 -8.63 -2.31
CA LEU A 47 -4.49 -9.40 -2.88
C LEU A 47 -3.36 -9.61 -1.87
N GLU A 48 -3.00 -8.56 -1.12
CA GLU A 48 -1.87 -8.58 -0.19
C GLU A 48 -2.18 -9.35 1.10
N SER A 49 -3.37 -9.18 1.68
CA SER A 49 -3.67 -9.72 3.03
C SER A 49 -5.01 -10.43 3.14
N GLY A 50 -5.83 -10.47 2.08
CA GLY A 50 -7.21 -10.91 2.19
C GLY A 50 -8.07 -9.99 3.06
N LEU A 51 -7.72 -8.71 3.17
CA LEU A 51 -8.31 -7.71 4.08
C LEU A 51 -8.02 -7.95 5.57
N ASP A 52 -6.97 -8.70 5.91
CA ASP A 52 -6.54 -8.89 7.29
C ASP A 52 -5.49 -7.84 7.70
N PRO A 53 -5.84 -6.87 8.58
CA PRO A 53 -4.88 -5.87 9.03
C PRO A 53 -3.77 -6.47 9.92
N ASN A 54 -3.92 -7.70 10.40
CA ASN A 54 -2.92 -8.39 11.22
C ASN A 54 -2.04 -9.36 10.44
N ALA A 55 -2.19 -9.43 9.11
CA ALA A 55 -1.44 -10.34 8.25
C ALA A 55 0.07 -10.13 8.38
N ARG A 56 0.81 -11.24 8.42
CA ARG A 56 2.28 -11.26 8.48
C ARG A 56 2.83 -12.30 7.51
N ALA A 57 3.71 -11.88 6.63
CA ALA A 57 4.44 -12.82 5.78
C ALA A 57 5.40 -13.67 6.62
N ARG A 58 5.56 -14.94 6.23
CA ARG A 58 6.46 -15.89 6.92
C ARG A 58 7.93 -15.72 6.54
N THR A 59 8.21 -15.14 5.38
CA THR A 59 9.54 -15.12 4.74
C THR A 59 10.11 -13.71 4.58
N SER A 60 9.37 -12.67 5.00
CA SER A 60 9.79 -11.28 4.87
C SER A 60 9.27 -10.44 6.03
N SER A 61 9.66 -9.16 6.06
CA SER A 61 9.13 -8.21 7.03
C SER A 61 7.75 -7.64 6.67
N ALA A 62 7.15 -8.09 5.56
CA ALA A 62 5.84 -7.66 5.10
C ALA A 62 4.77 -7.90 6.18
N SER A 63 4.01 -6.86 6.48
CA SER A 63 3.04 -6.88 7.56
C SER A 63 1.91 -5.89 7.32
N GLY A 64 0.75 -6.18 7.89
CA GLY A 64 -0.41 -5.29 7.82
C GLY A 64 -1.28 -5.51 6.60
N LEU A 65 -2.29 -4.63 6.48
CA LEU A 65 -3.33 -4.69 5.45
C LEU A 65 -2.78 -4.69 4.02
N TYR A 66 -1.67 -4.00 3.79
CA TYR A 66 -1.00 -3.85 2.49
C TYR A 66 0.41 -4.48 2.45
N GLN A 67 0.72 -5.37 3.39
CA GLN A 67 1.99 -6.13 3.40
C GLN A 67 3.26 -5.28 3.22
N PHE A 68 3.29 -4.08 3.83
CA PHE A 68 4.45 -3.20 3.78
C PHE A 68 5.70 -3.87 4.36
N ILE A 69 6.79 -3.92 3.58
CA ILE A 69 8.12 -4.24 4.12
C ILE A 69 8.66 -3.08 4.95
N GLY A 70 9.50 -3.39 5.95
CA GLY A 70 9.90 -2.42 6.96
C GLY A 70 10.64 -1.18 6.43
N SER A 71 11.48 -1.33 5.40
CA SER A 71 12.20 -0.20 4.80
C SER A 71 11.24 0.76 4.08
N THR A 72 10.40 0.23 3.18
CA THR A 72 9.42 1.02 2.44
C THR A 72 8.43 1.69 3.38
N TRP A 73 8.04 1.00 4.47
CA TRP A 73 7.18 1.58 5.49
C TRP A 73 7.77 2.85 6.11
N LEU A 74 9.03 2.77 6.58
CA LEU A 74 9.69 3.94 7.19
C LEU A 74 9.89 5.06 6.17
N GLU A 75 10.30 4.73 4.94
CA GLU A 75 10.46 5.73 3.88
C GLU A 75 9.12 6.42 3.51
N THR A 76 8.00 5.69 3.60
CA THR A 76 6.67 6.27 3.33
C THR A 76 6.20 7.13 4.51
N LEU A 77 6.43 6.69 5.75
CA LEU A 77 6.12 7.47 6.94
C LEU A 77 6.96 8.76 7.04
N ASP A 78 8.25 8.70 6.71
CA ASP A 78 9.13 9.86 6.63
C ASP A 78 8.57 10.91 5.67
N ARG A 79 8.18 10.48 4.47
CA ARG A 79 7.70 11.38 3.42
C ARG A 79 6.31 11.95 3.68
N HIS A 80 5.39 11.13 4.22
CA HIS A 80 3.96 11.44 4.22
C HIS A 80 3.32 11.45 5.60
N GLY A 81 3.99 10.96 6.64
CA GLY A 81 3.42 10.83 7.98
C GLY A 81 2.88 12.15 8.52
N GLU A 82 3.63 13.24 8.36
CA GLU A 82 3.23 14.57 8.82
C GLU A 82 1.89 15.02 8.24
N LYS A 83 1.68 14.81 6.92
CA LYS A 83 0.44 15.15 6.21
C LYS A 83 -0.80 14.49 6.83
N HIS A 84 -0.61 13.36 7.51
CA HIS A 84 -1.67 12.55 8.11
C HIS A 84 -1.69 12.60 9.64
N GLY A 85 -1.07 13.62 10.24
CA GLY A 85 -1.06 13.81 11.69
C GLY A 85 -0.08 12.90 12.44
N LEU A 86 0.87 12.28 11.73
CA LEU A 86 1.95 11.46 12.28
C LEU A 86 3.29 12.21 12.25
N GLY A 87 3.29 13.52 12.55
CA GLY A 87 4.52 14.34 12.54
C GLY A 87 5.64 13.77 13.42
N TRP A 88 5.27 13.18 14.57
CA TRP A 88 6.21 12.47 15.46
C TRP A 88 6.94 11.32 14.76
N ALA A 89 6.34 10.70 13.74
CA ALA A 89 6.96 9.63 12.99
C ALA A 89 8.05 10.15 12.06
N GLY A 90 7.80 11.27 11.38
CA GLY A 90 8.80 11.95 10.56
C GLY A 90 9.98 12.45 11.39
N GLU A 91 9.71 13.08 12.54
CA GLU A 91 10.75 13.53 13.48
C GLU A 91 11.64 12.40 14.01
N ALA A 92 11.11 11.18 14.08
CA ALA A 92 11.82 10.00 14.58
C ALA A 92 12.64 9.26 13.50
N ILE A 93 12.52 9.63 12.23
CA ILE A 93 13.15 8.93 11.11
C ILE A 93 14.22 9.83 10.49
N ASP A 94 15.46 9.32 10.45
CA ASP A 94 16.57 9.96 9.77
C ASP A 94 16.81 9.32 8.40
N MET A 95 17.04 10.14 7.38
CA MET A 95 17.44 9.66 6.05
C MET A 95 18.97 9.63 5.92
N VAL A 96 19.55 8.43 6.07
CA VAL A 96 21.00 8.23 6.00
C VAL A 96 21.37 7.52 4.69
N ARG A 97 22.08 8.22 3.80
CA ARG A 97 22.49 7.70 2.48
C ARG A 97 21.30 7.13 1.68
N GLY A 98 20.16 7.81 1.76
CA GLY A 98 18.92 7.44 1.07
C GLY A 98 18.16 6.26 1.67
N ARG A 99 18.40 5.92 2.95
CA ARG A 99 17.65 4.90 3.68
C ARG A 99 17.10 5.48 4.98
N ALA A 100 15.86 5.14 5.30
CA ALA A 100 15.23 5.50 6.56
C ALA A 100 15.85 4.70 7.72
N VAL A 101 16.30 5.41 8.74
CA VAL A 101 16.93 4.89 9.96
C VAL A 101 16.20 5.46 11.16
N VAL A 102 16.00 4.64 12.19
CA VAL A 102 15.41 5.08 13.47
C VAL A 102 16.42 4.74 14.56
N GLY A 103 16.88 5.75 15.29
CA GLY A 103 17.95 5.59 16.28
C GLY A 103 17.54 4.75 17.49
N ASP A 104 16.30 4.92 17.97
CA ASP A 104 15.78 4.20 19.14
C ASP A 104 14.97 2.95 18.76
N ALA A 105 15.26 1.83 19.44
CA ALA A 105 14.63 0.54 19.15
C ALA A 105 13.14 0.51 19.53
N SER A 106 12.75 1.21 20.60
CA SER A 106 11.35 1.25 21.06
C SER A 106 10.49 2.12 20.14
N THR A 107 11.02 3.26 19.69
CA THR A 107 10.42 4.11 18.66
C THR A 107 10.30 3.36 17.35
N ARG A 108 11.36 2.66 16.93
CA ARG A 108 11.31 1.81 15.73
C ARG A 108 10.21 0.76 15.82
N SER A 109 10.06 0.09 16.98
CA SER A 109 8.99 -0.87 17.20
C SER A 109 7.60 -0.22 17.09
N SER A 110 7.42 0.96 17.68
CA SER A 110 6.15 1.71 17.62
C SER A 110 5.81 2.09 16.18
N LEU A 111 6.77 2.61 15.42
CA LEU A 111 6.62 2.91 13.99
C LEU A 111 6.26 1.67 13.19
N MET A 112 6.92 0.53 13.44
CA MET A 112 6.62 -0.74 12.75
C MET A 112 5.22 -1.28 13.04
N GLN A 113 4.68 -1.01 14.23
CA GLN A 113 3.36 -1.47 14.66
C GLN A 113 2.21 -0.71 13.98
N LEU A 114 2.45 0.53 13.53
CA LEU A 114 1.46 1.30 12.77
C LEU A 114 1.01 0.61 11.48
N ARG A 115 1.79 -0.36 10.95
CA ARG A 115 1.36 -1.20 9.80
C ARG A 115 0.10 -2.02 10.08
N PHE A 116 -0.17 -2.33 11.35
CA PHE A 116 -1.35 -3.09 11.76
C PHE A 116 -2.58 -2.19 12.03
N ASP A 117 -2.39 -0.87 12.06
CA ASP A 117 -3.51 0.07 12.07
C ASP A 117 -4.08 0.17 10.65
N PRO A 118 -5.35 -0.21 10.42
CA PRO A 118 -5.92 -0.21 9.08
C PRO A 118 -6.02 1.19 8.48
N THR A 119 -6.20 2.24 9.29
CA THR A 119 -6.29 3.63 8.82
C THR A 119 -4.92 4.12 8.37
N VAL A 120 -3.90 3.97 9.21
CA VAL A 120 -2.53 4.41 8.88
C VAL A 120 -1.96 3.59 7.72
N SER A 121 -2.18 2.27 7.72
CA SER A 121 -1.76 1.40 6.63
C SER A 121 -2.42 1.78 5.30
N ALA A 122 -3.71 2.10 5.29
CA ALA A 122 -4.41 2.53 4.07
C ALA A 122 -3.95 3.90 3.56
N LEU A 123 -3.73 4.88 4.45
CA LEU A 123 -3.21 6.19 4.05
C LEU A 123 -1.82 6.07 3.44
N MET A 124 -0.91 5.33 4.07
CA MET A 124 0.44 5.12 3.53
C MET A 124 0.43 4.30 2.24
N ALA A 125 -0.46 3.33 2.09
CA ALA A 125 -0.62 2.59 0.84
C ALA A 125 -1.08 3.51 -0.31
N ALA A 126 -2.00 4.42 -0.02
CA ALA A 126 -2.50 5.38 -0.99
C ALA A 126 -1.42 6.41 -1.37
N GLU A 127 -0.67 6.94 -0.41
CA GLU A 127 0.45 7.84 -0.70
C GLU A 127 1.56 7.16 -1.51
N LEU A 128 1.90 5.90 -1.19
CA LEU A 128 2.86 5.13 -1.98
C LEU A 128 2.34 4.89 -3.42
N ALA A 129 1.04 4.64 -3.59
CA ALA A 129 0.44 4.52 -4.91
C ALA A 129 0.51 5.85 -5.70
N SER A 130 0.26 6.99 -5.04
CA SER A 130 0.43 8.31 -5.64
C SER A 130 1.88 8.59 -6.05
N ASP A 131 2.85 8.25 -5.21
CA ASP A 131 4.28 8.38 -5.54
C ASP A 131 4.65 7.52 -6.76
N ASN A 132 4.18 6.26 -6.78
CA ASN A 132 4.37 5.38 -7.93
C ASN A 132 3.71 5.94 -9.19
N ALA A 133 2.51 6.52 -9.07
CA ALA A 133 1.82 7.14 -10.19
C ALA A 133 2.65 8.28 -10.80
N ALA A 134 3.14 9.18 -9.94
CA ALA A 134 3.97 10.31 -10.33
C ALA A 134 5.29 9.88 -10.98
N GLU A 135 5.90 8.80 -10.50
CA GLU A 135 7.12 8.22 -11.08
C GLU A 135 6.89 7.60 -12.46
N LEU A 136 5.75 6.95 -12.68
CA LEU A 136 5.43 6.28 -13.94
C LEU A 136 4.91 7.22 -15.03
N GLN A 137 4.17 8.26 -14.65
CA GLN A 137 3.48 9.13 -15.59
C GLN A 137 4.36 9.76 -16.68
N PRO A 138 5.61 10.22 -16.41
CA PRO A 138 6.48 10.76 -17.45
C PRO A 138 6.86 9.75 -18.54
N LEU A 139 6.97 8.47 -18.20
CA LEU A 139 7.27 7.40 -19.16
C LEU A 139 6.03 7.00 -19.97
N LEU A 140 4.86 6.99 -19.32
CA LEU A 140 3.62 6.53 -19.93
C LEU A 140 2.91 7.61 -20.77
N GLY A 141 3.13 8.89 -20.47
CA GLY A 141 2.40 10.01 -21.08
C GLY A 141 0.91 10.07 -20.68
N ARG A 142 0.48 9.20 -19.77
CA ARG A 142 -0.87 9.11 -19.20
C ARG A 142 -0.79 8.66 -17.75
N ALA A 143 -1.91 8.75 -17.02
CA ALA A 143 -2.01 8.10 -15.73
C ALA A 143 -1.78 6.58 -15.88
N PRO A 144 -1.00 5.95 -14.98
CA PRO A 144 -0.88 4.50 -14.96
C PRO A 144 -2.20 3.85 -14.59
N ASP A 145 -2.47 2.69 -15.18
CA ASP A 145 -3.60 1.85 -14.78
C ASP A 145 -3.28 1.04 -13.50
N ALA A 146 -4.28 0.31 -13.02
CA ALA A 146 -4.15 -0.50 -11.81
C ALA A 146 -3.04 -1.57 -11.91
N SER A 147 -2.80 -2.15 -13.09
CA SER A 147 -1.79 -3.18 -13.30
C SER A 147 -0.38 -2.57 -13.27
N GLU A 148 -0.22 -1.38 -13.86
CA GLU A 148 1.04 -0.63 -13.85
C GLU A 148 1.39 -0.10 -12.46
N LEU A 149 0.40 0.37 -11.69
CA LEU A 149 0.58 0.73 -10.29
C LEU A 149 0.95 -0.47 -9.43
N TYR A 150 0.28 -1.62 -9.64
CA TYR A 150 0.63 -2.85 -8.94
C TYR A 150 2.03 -3.35 -9.31
N LEU A 151 2.43 -3.22 -10.58
CA LEU A 151 3.79 -3.52 -11.00
C LEU A 151 4.82 -2.64 -10.27
N ALA A 152 4.54 -1.35 -10.08
CA ALA A 152 5.38 -0.45 -9.29
C ALA A 152 5.39 -0.78 -7.80
N HIS A 153 4.28 -1.25 -7.24
CA HIS A 153 4.25 -1.79 -5.88
C HIS A 153 5.19 -3.01 -5.75
N PHE A 154 5.10 -3.96 -6.69
CA PHE A 154 5.85 -5.22 -6.65
C PHE A 154 7.34 -5.08 -6.98
N LEU A 155 7.70 -4.35 -8.04
CA LEU A 155 9.10 -4.18 -8.49
C LEU A 155 9.78 -2.93 -7.89
N GLY A 156 9.02 -2.07 -7.22
CA GLY A 156 9.41 -0.69 -6.94
C GLY A 156 9.32 0.20 -8.19
N ALA A 157 9.16 1.51 -8.00
CA ALA A 157 9.01 2.48 -9.09
C ALA A 157 10.11 2.39 -10.18
N ARG A 158 11.38 2.24 -9.78
CA ARG A 158 12.49 2.11 -10.74
C ARG A 158 12.41 0.81 -11.55
N GLY A 159 12.03 -0.30 -10.90
CA GLY A 159 11.87 -1.59 -11.55
C GLY A 159 10.73 -1.56 -12.56
N ALA A 160 9.59 -1.00 -12.17
CA ALA A 160 8.44 -0.83 -13.04
C ALA A 160 8.74 0.08 -14.23
N LYS A 161 9.41 1.23 -14.03
CA LYS A 161 9.87 2.08 -15.15
C LYS A 161 10.73 1.30 -16.14
N ARG A 162 11.70 0.53 -15.64
CA ARG A 162 12.57 -0.27 -16.50
C ARG A 162 11.78 -1.35 -17.25
N PHE A 163 10.79 -1.96 -16.61
CA PHE A 163 9.94 -2.98 -17.23
C PHE A 163 9.09 -2.36 -18.33
N LEU A 164 8.40 -1.25 -18.05
CA LEU A 164 7.51 -0.58 -18.98
C LEU A 164 8.26 0.04 -20.16
N ALA A 165 9.43 0.64 -19.91
CA ALA A 165 10.28 1.15 -20.99
C ALA A 165 10.77 0.00 -21.88
N GLY A 166 11.15 -1.12 -21.27
CA GLY A 166 11.45 -2.33 -22.02
C GLY A 166 10.25 -2.78 -22.87
N LEU A 167 9.06 -2.88 -22.29
CA LEU A 167 7.84 -3.31 -22.99
C LEU A 167 7.50 -2.40 -24.18
N GLN A 168 7.77 -1.10 -24.08
CA GLN A 168 7.61 -0.13 -25.17
C GLN A 168 8.65 -0.32 -26.29
N ASP A 169 9.86 -0.73 -25.95
CA ASP A 169 10.97 -0.96 -26.89
C ASP A 169 10.84 -2.30 -27.63
N ASP A 170 10.66 -3.39 -26.87
CA ASP A 170 10.44 -4.74 -27.39
C ASP A 170 9.52 -5.54 -26.46
N ALA A 171 8.29 -5.80 -26.91
CA ALA A 171 7.31 -6.60 -26.17
C ALA A 171 7.59 -8.11 -26.17
N GLY A 172 8.47 -8.59 -27.05
CA GLY A 172 8.89 -10.00 -27.12
C GLY A 172 10.05 -10.34 -26.18
N GLN A 173 10.69 -9.34 -25.56
CA GLN A 173 11.85 -9.59 -24.72
C GLN A 173 11.50 -10.33 -23.42
N SER A 174 12.45 -11.11 -22.92
CA SER A 174 12.26 -11.86 -21.69
C SER A 174 12.31 -10.94 -20.45
N ALA A 175 11.20 -10.86 -19.72
CA ALA A 175 11.15 -10.20 -18.41
C ALA A 175 12.14 -10.83 -17.41
N ALA A 176 12.33 -12.16 -17.47
CA ALA A 176 13.30 -12.85 -16.62
C ALA A 176 14.75 -12.48 -16.94
N ALA A 177 15.08 -12.27 -18.22
CA ALA A 177 16.39 -11.78 -18.64
C ALA A 177 16.64 -10.34 -18.19
N LEU A 178 15.61 -9.48 -18.26
CA LEU A 178 15.71 -8.12 -17.73
C LEU A 178 15.84 -8.12 -16.20
N PHE A 179 15.09 -8.93 -15.48
CA PHE A 179 14.99 -8.90 -14.02
C PHE A 179 15.42 -10.22 -13.38
N PRO A 180 16.69 -10.64 -13.50
CA PRO A 180 17.12 -11.97 -13.05
C PRO A 180 16.94 -12.18 -11.54
N LYS A 181 17.11 -11.12 -10.73
CA LYS A 181 16.90 -11.18 -9.28
C LYS A 181 15.41 -11.32 -8.92
N PRO A 182 14.50 -10.43 -9.35
CA PRO A 182 13.05 -10.65 -9.17
C PRO A 182 12.55 -11.99 -9.73
N ALA A 183 13.03 -12.41 -10.89
CA ALA A 183 12.68 -13.69 -11.50
C ALA A 183 13.10 -14.90 -10.66
N ALA A 184 14.31 -14.88 -10.11
CA ALA A 184 14.78 -15.93 -9.22
C ALA A 184 13.95 -16.01 -7.92
N ALA A 185 13.51 -14.87 -7.40
CA ALA A 185 12.69 -14.78 -6.19
C ALA A 185 11.20 -15.13 -6.44
N ASN A 186 10.71 -14.94 -7.66
CA ASN A 186 9.29 -15.04 -8.01
C ASN A 186 9.08 -15.91 -9.27
N ARG A 187 9.62 -17.13 -9.25
CA ARG A 187 9.62 -18.05 -10.41
C ARG A 187 8.25 -18.43 -10.96
N ALA A 188 7.19 -18.27 -10.17
CA ALA A 188 5.83 -18.55 -10.63
C ALA A 188 5.22 -17.39 -11.46
N ILE A 189 5.83 -16.21 -11.42
CA ILE A 189 5.36 -14.99 -12.08
C ILE A 189 6.16 -14.70 -13.36
N PHE A 190 7.47 -14.94 -13.33
CA PHE A 190 8.41 -14.69 -14.43
C PHE A 190 8.59 -15.91 -15.34
#